data_AF-A0A960JN17-F1
#
_entry.id   AF-A0A960JN17-F1
#
_cell.length_a   1.000
_cell.length_b   1.000
_cell.length_c   1.000
_cell.angle_alpha   90.00
_cell.angle_beta   90.00
_cell.angle_gamma   90.00
#
_symmetry.space_group_name_H-M   'P 1'
#
loop_
_entity.id
_entity.type
_entity.pdbx_description
1 polymer ?
#
loop_
_entity_poly.entity_id
_entity_poly.type
_entity_poly.pdbx_seq_one_letter_code
_entity_poly.pdbx_strand_id
1 'polypeptide(L)'
;MNPPPADPPIVPPTNGGRALVAICSGLAETHGWSMQAGGGDWVLRLADDARHRVSVYGYSFDLNPAAVALICDDKVATTDLLDAAGLPVVPHELVIEPGFAAWVGQRSVGERLEAVVGRFGWPLVVKPNDGTGGADVQRAADRAAAEAALTGILARHRGAALGPWREVVAEHRVVVVDGTAPLIYRKDRPRVIGDGRCTVVELVAQSVTAGEV
;
A
#
# COMPACT_ATOMS: atom_id res chain seq x y z
N MET A 1 -47.58 -14.20 30.96
CA MET A 1 -46.50 -13.28 31.39
C MET A 1 -45.48 -13.31 30.27
N ASN A 2 -45.39 -12.26 29.46
CA ASN A 2 -44.47 -12.23 28.33
C ASN A 2 -43.02 -12.14 28.84
N PRO A 3 -42.05 -12.79 28.18
CA PRO A 3 -40.65 -12.63 28.54
C PRO A 3 -40.24 -11.16 28.36
N PRO A 4 -39.30 -10.66 29.18
CA PRO A 4 -38.78 -9.31 29.03
C PRO A 4 -38.17 -9.14 27.63
N PRO A 5 -38.25 -7.92 27.05
CA PRO A 5 -37.60 -7.64 25.77
C PRO A 5 -36.10 -7.95 25.89
N ALA A 6 -35.56 -8.63 24.87
CA ALA A 6 -34.13 -8.88 24.79
C ALA A 6 -33.39 -7.54 24.78
N ASP A 7 -32.30 -7.46 25.54
CA ASP A 7 -31.42 -6.30 25.51
C ASP A 7 -30.99 -6.00 24.06
N PRO A 8 -30.95 -4.72 23.66
CA PRO A 8 -30.42 -4.36 22.35
C PRO A 8 -29.00 -4.90 22.20
N PRO A 9 -28.60 -5.34 21.00
CA PRO A 9 -27.25 -5.85 20.79
C PRO A 9 -26.23 -4.83 21.28
N ILE A 10 -25.33 -5.27 22.15
CA ILE A 10 -24.19 -4.47 22.61
C ILE A 10 -23.36 -4.15 21.36
N VAL A 11 -23.45 -2.90 20.89
CA VAL A 11 -22.57 -2.38 19.84
C VAL A 11 -21.21 -2.15 20.51
N PRO A 12 -20.17 -2.93 20.19
CA PRO A 12 -18.86 -2.68 20.75
C PRO A 12 -18.39 -1.28 20.33
N PRO A 13 -17.70 -0.53 21.21
CA PRO A 13 -17.20 0.80 20.88
C PRO A 13 -16.33 0.75 19.63
N THR A 14 -16.66 1.59 18.65
CA THR A 14 -15.97 1.69 17.36
C THR A 14 -14.49 2.00 17.58
N ASN A 15 -13.59 1.17 17.04
CA ASN A 15 -12.20 1.59 16.83
C ASN A 15 -12.24 2.85 15.94
N GLY A 16 -11.71 3.96 16.43
CA GLY A 16 -11.85 5.29 15.82
C GLY A 16 -11.83 5.32 14.28
N GLY A 17 -13.02 5.53 13.69
CA GLY A 17 -13.26 6.15 12.39
C GLY A 17 -12.37 5.76 11.21
N ARG A 18 -12.26 4.47 10.86
CA ARG A 18 -11.67 4.10 9.55
C ARG A 18 -12.52 4.71 8.43
N ALA A 19 -11.93 5.57 7.60
CA ALA A 19 -12.63 6.26 6.52
C ALA A 19 -13.39 5.31 5.60
N LEU A 20 -12.80 4.16 5.25
CA LEU A 20 -13.46 3.15 4.41
C LEU A 20 -14.73 2.58 5.07
N VAL A 21 -14.71 2.33 6.38
CA VAL A 21 -15.88 1.81 7.11
C VAL A 21 -17.00 2.84 7.10
N ALA A 22 -16.67 4.11 7.36
CA ALA A 22 -17.64 5.21 7.30
C ALA A 22 -18.24 5.38 5.90
N ILE A 23 -17.41 5.31 4.85
CA ILE A 23 -17.85 5.37 3.45
C ILE A 23 -18.79 4.19 3.14
N CYS A 24 -18.40 2.96 3.48
CA CYS A 24 -19.22 1.78 3.25
C CYS A 24 -20.55 1.83 4.03
N SER A 25 -20.55 2.33 5.27
CA SER A 25 -21.78 2.53 6.06
C SER A 25 -22.71 3.53 5.38
N GLY A 26 -22.18 4.69 4.98
CA GLY A 26 -22.98 5.72 4.30
C GLY A 26 -23.53 5.24 2.95
N LEU A 27 -22.77 4.45 2.19
CA LEU A 27 -23.27 3.81 0.97
C LEU A 27 -24.36 2.80 1.27
N ALA A 28 -24.19 1.97 2.31
CA ALA A 28 -25.20 0.99 2.70
C ALA A 28 -26.51 1.66 3.10
N GLU A 29 -26.45 2.73 3.90
CA GLU A 29 -27.61 3.53 4.27
C GLU A 29 -28.28 4.17 3.05
N THR A 30 -27.49 4.78 2.16
CA THR A 30 -27.99 5.48 0.95
C THR A 30 -28.71 4.52 0.00
N HIS A 31 -28.22 3.30 -0.13
CA HIS A 31 -28.74 2.32 -1.08
C HIS A 31 -29.65 1.25 -0.45
N GLY A 32 -29.91 1.34 0.86
CA GLY A 32 -30.70 0.34 1.58
C GLY A 32 -30.02 -1.03 1.67
N TRP A 33 -28.69 -1.09 1.55
CA TRP A 33 -27.95 -2.33 1.70
C TRP A 33 -27.74 -2.69 3.16
N SER A 34 -27.60 -3.98 3.42
CA SER A 34 -27.13 -4.47 4.70
C SER A 34 -25.60 -4.43 4.75
N MET A 35 -25.03 -4.03 5.89
CA MET A 35 -23.60 -4.09 6.15
C MET A 35 -23.33 -4.82 7.46
N GLN A 36 -22.30 -5.66 7.47
CA GLN A 36 -21.75 -6.29 8.66
C GLN A 36 -20.25 -5.99 8.76
N ALA A 37 -19.78 -5.61 9.94
CA ALA A 37 -18.37 -5.48 10.26
C ALA A 37 -17.89 -6.62 11.16
N GLY A 38 -16.61 -6.98 11.04
CA GLY A 38 -15.97 -7.99 11.86
C GLY A 38 -14.45 -7.88 11.84
N GLY A 39 -13.77 -8.66 12.68
CA GLY A 39 -12.30 -8.66 12.75
C GLY A 39 -11.72 -7.31 13.16
N GLY A 40 -12.36 -6.59 14.10
CA GLY A 40 -11.95 -5.24 14.49
C GLY A 40 -12.08 -4.23 13.34
N ASP A 41 -13.18 -4.31 12.60
CA ASP A 41 -13.51 -3.48 11.43
C ASP A 41 -12.59 -3.66 10.21
N TRP A 42 -11.82 -4.76 10.18
CA TRP A 42 -11.01 -5.14 9.01
C TRP A 42 -11.79 -5.93 7.97
N VAL A 43 -12.87 -6.60 8.37
CA VAL A 43 -13.74 -7.36 7.47
C VAL A 43 -15.07 -6.66 7.38
N LEU A 44 -15.43 -6.19 6.19
CA LEU A 44 -16.76 -5.68 5.90
C LEU A 44 -17.46 -6.64 4.94
N ARG A 45 -18.76 -6.83 5.13
CA ARG A 45 -19.63 -7.57 4.21
C ARG A 45 -20.83 -6.70 3.90
N LEU A 46 -21.00 -6.35 2.63
CA LEU A 46 -22.16 -5.61 2.13
C LEU A 46 -23.04 -6.56 1.33
N ALA A 47 -24.37 -6.39 1.43
CA ALA A 47 -25.32 -7.13 0.62
C ALA A 47 -26.56 -6.32 0.28
N ASP A 48 -27.02 -6.43 -0.97
CA ASP A 48 -28.28 -5.86 -1.43
C ASP A 48 -29.47 -6.83 -1.30
N ASP A 49 -30.66 -6.35 -1.61
CA ASP A 49 -31.89 -7.16 -1.58
C ASP A 49 -31.93 -8.26 -2.64
N ALA A 50 -31.18 -8.08 -3.74
CA ALA A 50 -31.00 -9.08 -4.80
C ALA A 50 -30.01 -10.20 -4.39
N ARG A 51 -29.49 -10.14 -3.16
CA ARG A 51 -28.50 -11.06 -2.57
C ARG A 51 -27.13 -11.04 -3.24
N HIS A 52 -26.79 -9.96 -3.97
CA HIS A 52 -25.39 -9.71 -4.30
C HIS A 52 -24.62 -9.44 -3.02
N ARG A 53 -23.39 -9.93 -2.95
CA ARG A 53 -22.55 -9.83 -1.75
C ARG A 53 -21.15 -9.41 -2.15
N VAL A 54 -20.60 -8.47 -1.40
CA VAL A 54 -19.21 -8.02 -1.52
C VAL A 54 -18.56 -8.12 -0.16
N SER A 55 -17.39 -8.73 -0.12
CA SER A 55 -16.52 -8.78 1.04
C SER A 55 -15.32 -7.86 0.84
N VAL A 56 -14.98 -7.13 1.91
CA VAL A 56 -13.81 -6.25 1.94
C VAL A 56 -12.91 -6.69 3.08
N TYR A 57 -11.62 -6.88 2.79
CA TYR A 57 -10.58 -7.10 3.78
C TYR A 57 -9.55 -5.96 3.73
N GLY A 58 -9.51 -5.14 4.79
CA GLY A 58 -8.62 -3.98 4.83
C GLY A 58 -9.01 -2.91 3.82
N TYR A 59 -8.41 -2.95 2.63
CA TYR A 59 -8.70 -2.10 1.46
C TYR A 59 -8.94 -2.92 0.19
N SER A 60 -8.95 -4.25 0.29
CA SER A 60 -9.08 -5.18 -0.82
C SER A 60 -10.53 -5.66 -0.93
N PHE A 61 -11.10 -5.50 -2.12
CA PHE A 61 -12.43 -6.00 -2.48
C PHE A 61 -12.30 -7.35 -3.15
N ASP A 62 -13.34 -8.18 -3.08
CA ASP A 62 -13.46 -9.46 -3.80
C ASP A 62 -13.66 -9.31 -5.32
N LEU A 63 -13.24 -8.17 -5.88
CA LEU A 63 -13.30 -7.82 -7.30
C LEU A 63 -12.17 -8.46 -8.11
N ASN A 64 -10.95 -8.47 -7.56
CA ASN A 64 -9.77 -8.98 -8.27
C ASN A 64 -9.52 -10.46 -7.92
N PRO A 65 -9.19 -11.32 -8.91
CA PRO A 65 -8.76 -12.68 -8.61
C PRO A 65 -7.57 -12.70 -7.66
N ALA A 66 -7.55 -13.65 -6.74
CA ALA A 66 -6.56 -13.71 -5.65
C ALA A 66 -5.11 -13.65 -6.16
N ALA A 67 -4.79 -14.35 -7.26
CA ALA A 67 -3.44 -14.33 -7.84
C ALA A 67 -3.04 -12.92 -8.34
N VAL A 68 -3.97 -12.17 -8.93
CA VAL A 68 -3.72 -10.80 -9.40
C VAL A 68 -3.46 -9.88 -8.22
N ALA A 69 -4.24 -9.97 -7.15
CA ALA A 69 -4.03 -9.19 -5.94
C ALA A 69 -2.62 -9.44 -5.34
N LEU A 70 -2.21 -10.71 -5.24
CA LEU A 70 -0.88 -11.08 -4.75
C LEU A 70 0.25 -10.57 -5.64
N ILE A 71 0.06 -10.60 -6.96
CA ILE A 71 1.04 -10.02 -7.89
C ILE A 71 1.15 -8.51 -7.68
N CYS A 72 0.03 -7.79 -7.56
CA CYS A 72 0.00 -6.34 -7.31
C CYS A 72 0.67 -5.95 -5.97
N ASP A 73 0.65 -6.83 -4.98
CA ASP A 73 1.34 -6.63 -3.70
C ASP A 73 2.86 -6.94 -3.80
N ASP A 74 3.31 -7.63 -4.86
CA ASP A 74 4.71 -7.96 -5.14
C ASP A 74 5.31 -6.96 -6.16
N LYS A 75 6.26 -6.15 -5.71
CA LYS A 75 6.84 -5.07 -6.54
C LYS A 75 7.63 -5.60 -7.74
N VAL A 76 8.34 -6.70 -7.59
CA VAL A 76 9.12 -7.29 -8.70
C VAL A 76 8.16 -7.94 -9.70
N ALA A 77 7.24 -8.79 -9.24
CA ALA A 77 6.30 -9.46 -10.13
C ALA A 77 5.38 -8.47 -10.88
N THR A 78 4.90 -7.42 -10.20
CA THR A 78 4.15 -6.33 -10.84
C THR A 78 4.98 -5.67 -11.93
N THR A 79 6.24 -5.33 -11.63
CA THR A 79 7.13 -4.66 -12.59
C THR A 79 7.38 -5.53 -13.81
N ASP A 80 7.65 -6.82 -13.61
CA ASP A 80 7.92 -7.77 -14.69
C ASP A 80 6.72 -7.93 -15.63
N LEU A 81 5.50 -8.03 -15.09
CA LEU A 81 4.30 -8.15 -15.94
C LEU A 81 3.96 -6.85 -16.68
N LEU A 82 4.16 -5.70 -16.05
CA LEU A 82 3.94 -4.41 -16.72
C LEU A 82 4.96 -4.20 -17.85
N ASP A 83 6.24 -4.52 -17.61
CA ASP A 83 7.29 -4.45 -18.64
C ASP A 83 7.01 -5.42 -19.80
N ALA A 84 6.61 -6.66 -19.49
CA ALA A 84 6.22 -7.65 -20.50
C ALA A 84 5.01 -7.22 -21.34
N ALA A 85 4.11 -6.40 -20.77
CA ALA A 85 3.00 -5.76 -21.48
C ALA A 85 3.40 -4.50 -22.26
N GLY A 86 4.68 -4.11 -22.23
CA GLY A 86 5.21 -2.93 -22.92
C GLY A 86 4.92 -1.61 -22.22
N LEU A 87 4.55 -1.64 -20.93
CA LEU A 87 4.31 -0.42 -20.16
C LEU A 87 5.62 0.13 -19.59
N PRO A 88 5.80 1.47 -19.56
CA PRO A 88 6.98 2.07 -18.94
C PRO A 88 7.05 1.76 -17.45
N VAL A 89 8.18 1.22 -17.00
CA VAL A 89 8.42 0.90 -15.59
C VAL A 89 9.78 1.41 -15.10
N VAL A 90 9.90 1.59 -13.78
CA VAL A 90 11.20 1.60 -13.12
C VAL A 90 11.52 0.14 -12.79
N PRO A 91 12.61 -0.43 -13.34
CA PRO A 91 12.90 -1.86 -13.17
C PRO A 91 13.23 -2.19 -11.71
N HIS A 92 12.84 -3.39 -11.29
CA HIS A 92 13.15 -3.92 -9.97
C HIS A 92 13.82 -5.30 -10.10
N GLU A 93 14.72 -5.58 -9.17
CA GLU A 93 15.40 -6.85 -9.03
C GLU A 93 15.12 -7.43 -7.66
N LEU A 94 14.79 -8.72 -7.60
CA LEU A 94 14.53 -9.43 -6.36
C LEU A 94 15.84 -9.84 -5.69
N VAL A 95 15.97 -9.51 -4.41
CA VAL A 95 16.92 -10.12 -3.48
C VAL A 95 16.10 -10.85 -2.43
N ILE A 96 16.20 -12.18 -2.36
CA ILE A 96 15.43 -12.99 -1.44
C ILE A 96 16.25 -13.32 -0.18
N GLU A 97 15.58 -13.58 0.93
CA GLU A 97 16.26 -14.06 2.13
C GLU A 97 16.90 -15.45 1.91
N PRO A 98 18.05 -15.75 2.54
CA PRO A 98 18.81 -16.97 2.27
C PRO A 98 18.02 -18.28 2.39
N GLY A 99 17.01 -18.35 3.28
CA GLY A 99 16.19 -19.54 3.48
C GLY A 99 15.38 -19.94 2.24
N PHE A 100 15.11 -19.00 1.33
CA PHE A 100 14.36 -19.23 0.10
C PHE A 100 15.20 -19.11 -1.17
N ALA A 101 16.51 -18.88 -1.06
CA ALA A 101 17.39 -18.58 -2.19
C ALA A 101 17.37 -19.66 -3.29
N ALA A 102 17.25 -20.93 -2.91
CA ALA A 102 17.19 -22.07 -3.84
C ALA A 102 15.98 -22.04 -4.79
N TRP A 103 14.85 -21.45 -4.37
CA TRP A 103 13.62 -21.40 -5.19
C TRP A 103 13.70 -20.40 -6.34
N VAL A 104 14.64 -19.45 -6.26
CA VAL A 104 14.77 -18.36 -7.24
C VAL A 104 16.16 -18.35 -7.90
N GLY A 105 16.93 -19.43 -7.73
CA GLY A 105 18.29 -19.53 -8.27
C GLY A 105 19.27 -18.51 -7.71
N GLN A 106 18.96 -17.91 -6.54
CA GLN A 106 19.88 -17.00 -5.87
C GLN A 106 20.94 -17.80 -5.13
N ARG A 107 22.21 -17.49 -5.36
CA ARG A 107 23.34 -18.13 -4.66
C ARG A 107 23.66 -17.48 -3.32
N SER A 108 23.71 -16.16 -3.30
CA SER A 108 23.86 -15.37 -2.06
C SER A 108 23.28 -13.97 -2.23
N VAL A 109 22.97 -13.32 -1.11
CA VAL A 109 22.54 -11.92 -1.09
C VAL A 109 23.60 -11.00 -1.70
N GLY A 110 24.88 -11.22 -1.37
CA GLY A 110 25.99 -10.42 -1.88
C GLY A 110 26.17 -10.56 -3.39
N GLU A 111 26.17 -11.78 -3.93
CA GLU A 111 26.26 -12.00 -5.39
C GLU A 111 25.07 -11.36 -6.12
N ARG A 112 23.85 -11.50 -5.58
CA ARG A 112 22.69 -10.86 -6.19
C ARG A 112 22.81 -9.34 -6.16
N LEU A 113 23.25 -8.76 -5.03
CA LEU A 113 23.50 -7.33 -4.92
C LEU A 113 24.52 -6.85 -5.96
N GLU A 114 25.63 -7.56 -6.15
CA GLU A 114 26.63 -7.23 -7.17
C GLU A 114 26.04 -7.25 -8.59
N ALA A 115 25.19 -8.22 -8.92
CA ALA A 115 24.50 -8.26 -10.21
C ALA A 115 23.55 -7.05 -10.38
N VAL A 116 22.81 -6.69 -9.34
CA VAL A 116 21.92 -5.52 -9.34
C VAL A 116 22.72 -4.22 -9.52
N VAL A 117 23.84 -4.07 -8.81
CA VAL A 117 24.74 -2.92 -8.92
C VAL A 117 25.34 -2.85 -10.32
N GLY A 118 25.76 -3.98 -10.90
CA GLY A 118 26.23 -4.04 -12.27
C GLY A 118 25.18 -3.61 -13.30
N ARG A 119 23.89 -3.86 -13.04
CA ARG A 119 22.78 -3.48 -13.92
C ARG A 119 22.36 -2.01 -13.79
N PHE A 120 22.30 -1.48 -12.56
CA PHE A 120 21.68 -0.18 -12.29
C PHE A 120 22.64 0.91 -11.83
N GLY A 121 23.82 0.54 -11.33
CA GLY A 121 24.75 1.45 -10.67
C GLY A 121 24.19 2.05 -9.37
N TRP A 122 24.90 3.05 -8.83
CA TRP A 122 24.48 3.82 -7.66
C TRP A 122 23.87 5.17 -8.05
N PRO A 123 22.97 5.75 -7.22
CA PRO A 123 22.37 5.17 -6.02
C PRO A 123 21.21 4.21 -6.33
N LEU A 124 20.98 3.26 -5.43
CA LEU A 124 19.85 2.32 -5.50
C LEU A 124 18.73 2.72 -4.53
N VAL A 125 17.52 2.24 -4.81
CA VAL A 125 16.41 2.17 -3.85
C VAL A 125 16.27 0.72 -3.41
N VAL A 126 16.31 0.48 -2.10
CA VAL A 126 16.11 -0.83 -1.47
C VAL A 126 14.85 -0.77 -0.63
N LYS A 127 13.91 -1.70 -0.83
CA LYS A 127 12.62 -1.72 -0.13
C LYS A 127 12.09 -3.14 0.03
N PRO A 128 11.24 -3.43 1.04
CA PRO A 128 10.55 -4.70 1.11
C PRO A 128 9.74 -4.97 -0.16
N ASN A 129 9.80 -6.19 -0.68
CA ASN A 129 9.10 -6.54 -1.91
C ASN A 129 7.57 -6.44 -1.74
N ASP A 130 7.07 -6.78 -0.56
CA ASP A 130 5.65 -6.80 -0.15
C ASP A 130 5.23 -5.59 0.73
N GLY A 131 6.15 -4.67 1.02
CA GLY A 131 5.89 -3.54 1.93
C GLY A 131 4.93 -2.47 1.37
N THR A 132 4.28 -1.73 2.27
CA THR A 132 3.33 -0.65 1.94
C THR A 132 3.69 0.66 2.64
N GLY A 133 3.10 1.78 2.22
CA GLY A 133 3.20 3.06 2.93
C GLY A 133 4.59 3.71 2.98
N GLY A 134 5.56 3.21 2.23
CA GLY A 134 6.94 3.70 2.27
C GLY A 134 7.75 3.21 3.48
N ALA A 135 7.22 2.28 4.27
CA ALA A 135 7.94 1.66 5.37
C ALA A 135 9.18 0.92 4.87
N ASP A 136 10.30 1.11 5.57
CA ASP A 136 11.59 0.46 5.29
C ASP A 136 12.13 0.69 3.87
N VAL A 137 11.71 1.77 3.19
CA VAL A 137 12.28 2.19 1.91
C VAL A 137 13.54 3.02 2.15
N GLN A 138 14.66 2.60 1.58
CA GLN A 138 15.96 3.25 1.75
C GLN A 138 16.60 3.61 0.41
N ARG A 139 17.20 4.81 0.33
CA ARG A 139 18.10 5.20 -0.75
C ARG A 139 19.52 4.82 -0.36
N ALA A 140 20.10 3.83 -1.02
CA ALA A 140 21.47 3.39 -0.79
C ALA A 140 22.43 4.10 -1.76
N ALA A 141 23.33 4.91 -1.22
CA ALA A 141 24.34 5.62 -2.02
C ALA A 141 25.51 4.73 -2.43
N ASP A 142 25.74 3.65 -1.70
CA ASP A 142 26.84 2.73 -1.87
C ASP A 142 26.47 1.33 -1.36
N ARG A 143 27.44 0.41 -1.47
CA ARG A 143 27.30 -0.99 -1.09
C ARG A 143 27.01 -1.17 0.39
N ALA A 144 27.70 -0.44 1.27
CA ALA A 144 27.52 -0.58 2.71
C ALA A 144 26.10 -0.18 3.12
N ALA A 145 25.57 0.91 2.56
CA ALA A 145 24.19 1.34 2.77
C ALA A 145 23.18 0.31 2.25
N ALA A 146 23.43 -0.29 1.08
CA ALA A 146 22.55 -1.32 0.53
C ALA A 146 22.55 -2.61 1.37
N GLU A 147 23.72 -3.06 1.82
CA GLU A 147 23.83 -4.25 2.67
C GLU A 147 23.13 -4.03 4.02
N ALA A 148 23.30 -2.85 4.64
CA ALA A 148 22.59 -2.50 5.87
C ALA A 148 21.05 -2.50 5.69
N ALA A 149 20.57 -1.92 4.58
CA ALA A 149 19.15 -1.93 4.22
C ALA A 149 18.63 -3.36 4.05
N LEU A 150 19.35 -4.17 3.28
CA LEU A 150 19.03 -5.58 3.03
C LEU A 150 18.98 -6.40 4.32
N THR A 151 19.95 -6.25 5.22
CA THR A 151 19.92 -6.94 6.52
C THR A 151 18.67 -6.58 7.31
N GLY A 152 18.30 -5.30 7.38
CA GLY A 152 17.12 -4.85 8.12
C GLY A 152 15.79 -5.30 7.51
N ILE A 153 15.72 -5.38 6.18
CA ILE A 153 14.53 -5.82 5.44
C ILE A 153 14.39 -7.35 5.51
N LEU A 154 15.44 -8.09 5.19
CA LEU A 154 15.41 -9.55 5.11
C LEU A 154 15.27 -10.23 6.48
N ALA A 155 15.48 -9.50 7.58
CA ALA A 155 15.15 -9.97 8.92
C ALA A 155 13.63 -10.04 9.20
N ARG A 156 12.81 -9.36 8.39
CA ARG A 156 11.36 -9.19 8.61
C ARG A 156 10.50 -9.56 7.40
N HIS A 157 11.09 -9.52 6.21
CA HIS A 157 10.43 -9.75 4.93
C HIS A 157 11.14 -10.86 4.17
N ARG A 158 10.39 -11.58 3.33
CA ARG A 158 10.95 -12.68 2.53
C ARG A 158 11.90 -12.20 1.43
N GLY A 159 11.74 -10.97 0.97
CA GLY A 159 12.56 -10.41 -0.08
C GLY A 159 12.52 -8.89 -0.12
N ALA A 160 13.52 -8.33 -0.77
CA ALA A 160 13.65 -6.92 -1.07
C ALA A 160 13.62 -6.70 -2.59
N ALA A 161 12.92 -5.65 -3.01
CA ALA A 161 12.97 -5.15 -4.37
C ALA A 161 14.03 -4.03 -4.44
N LEU A 162 14.99 -4.17 -5.35
CA LEU A 162 16.02 -3.18 -5.60
C LEU A 162 15.84 -2.57 -6.98
N GLY A 163 15.90 -1.25 -7.09
CA GLY A 163 15.80 -0.54 -8.37
C GLY A 163 16.69 0.69 -8.43
N PRO A 164 16.90 1.27 -9.61
CA PRO A 164 17.66 2.52 -9.73
C PRO A 164 16.92 3.66 -9.03
N TRP A 165 17.65 4.52 -8.33
CA TRP A 165 17.07 5.76 -7.84
C TRP A 165 16.73 6.69 -9.01
N ARG A 166 15.53 7.27 -8.96
CA ARG A 166 15.05 8.27 -9.91
C ARG A 166 14.47 9.45 -9.16
N GLU A 167 14.68 10.63 -9.72
CA GLU A 167 13.97 11.81 -9.27
C GLU A 167 12.51 11.72 -9.70
N VAL A 168 11.59 11.80 -8.73
CA VAL A 168 10.15 11.82 -8.98
C VAL A 168 9.69 13.26 -9.06
N VAL A 169 9.38 13.71 -10.27
CA VAL A 169 8.88 15.07 -10.57
C VAL A 169 7.40 15.20 -10.18
N ALA A 170 6.60 14.17 -10.44
CA ALA A 170 5.18 14.12 -10.10
C ALA A 170 4.74 12.68 -9.84
N GLU A 171 3.78 12.51 -8.93
CA GLU A 171 3.11 11.24 -8.66
C GLU A 171 1.63 11.40 -9.01
N HIS A 172 1.16 10.66 -10.00
CA HIS A 172 -0.26 10.57 -10.33
C HIS A 172 -0.77 9.19 -9.91
N ARG A 173 -1.95 9.14 -9.30
CA ARG A 173 -2.65 7.90 -9.01
C ARG A 173 -3.91 7.80 -9.85
N VAL A 174 -4.05 6.67 -10.51
CA VAL A 174 -5.20 6.31 -11.34
C VAL A 174 -5.92 5.16 -10.64
N VAL A 175 -7.21 5.30 -10.39
CA VAL A 175 -8.07 4.21 -9.94
C VAL A 175 -8.77 3.65 -11.17
N VAL A 176 -8.59 2.36 -11.43
CA VAL A 176 -9.20 1.66 -12.57
C VAL A 176 -10.23 0.67 -12.08
N VAL A 177 -11.45 0.74 -12.63
CA VAL A 177 -12.57 -0.17 -12.35
C VAL A 177 -13.24 -0.50 -13.68
N ASP A 178 -13.43 -1.79 -13.97
CA ASP A 178 -14.09 -2.29 -15.18
C ASP A 178 -13.56 -1.66 -16.49
N GLY A 179 -12.24 -1.49 -16.59
CA GLY A 179 -11.58 -0.90 -17.76
C GLY A 179 -11.72 0.62 -17.89
N THR A 180 -12.34 1.30 -16.93
CA THR A 180 -12.47 2.76 -16.88
C THR A 180 -11.61 3.36 -15.77
N ALA A 181 -11.24 4.64 -15.90
CA ALA A 181 -10.45 5.36 -14.90
C ALA A 181 -11.28 6.48 -14.23
N PRO A 182 -12.24 6.14 -13.33
CA PRO A 182 -13.18 7.12 -12.76
C PRO A 182 -12.51 8.18 -11.87
N LEU A 183 -11.30 7.92 -11.37
CA LEU A 183 -10.58 8.86 -10.54
C LEU A 183 -9.09 8.89 -10.92
N ILE A 184 -8.61 10.10 -11.23
CA ILE A 184 -7.20 10.39 -11.42
C ILE A 184 -6.87 11.61 -10.57
N TYR A 185 -5.81 11.53 -9.78
CA TYR A 185 -5.35 12.66 -8.98
C TYR A 185 -3.84 12.70 -8.88
N ARG A 186 -3.29 13.90 -8.66
CA ARG A 186 -1.86 14.10 -8.40
C ARG A 186 -1.63 14.22 -6.89
N LYS A 187 -0.57 13.59 -6.40
CA LYS A 187 -0.11 13.79 -5.02
C LYS A 187 0.93 14.89 -5.00
N ASP A 188 0.53 16.02 -4.44
CA ASP A 188 1.45 17.10 -4.14
C ASP A 188 2.13 16.84 -2.79
N ARG A 189 3.42 17.15 -2.71
CA ARG A 189 4.15 17.03 -1.44
C ARG A 189 3.65 18.15 -0.50
N PRO A 190 3.21 17.81 0.72
CA PRO A 190 2.89 18.81 1.73
C PRO A 190 4.06 19.79 1.90
N ARG A 191 3.75 21.08 1.89
CA ARG A 191 4.71 22.15 2.11
C ARG A 191 4.04 23.29 2.85
N VAL A 192 4.81 23.99 3.67
CA VAL A 192 4.43 25.28 4.26
C VAL A 192 5.40 26.34 3.76
N ILE A 193 4.91 27.57 3.60
CA ILE A 193 5.73 28.72 3.22
C ILE A 193 5.95 29.56 4.47
N GLY A 194 7.22 29.83 4.80
CA GLY A 194 7.55 30.69 5.93
C GLY A 194 7.09 32.13 5.69
N ASP A 195 6.34 32.68 6.64
CA ASP A 195 5.86 34.06 6.63
C ASP A 195 6.75 35.00 7.47
N GLY A 196 7.83 34.46 8.06
CA GLY A 196 8.75 35.18 8.95
C GLY A 196 8.19 35.49 10.33
N ARG A 197 7.00 34.97 10.68
CA ARG A 197 6.28 35.27 11.94
C ARG A 197 5.87 34.02 12.69
N CYS A 198 5.32 33.03 12.00
CA CYS A 198 4.85 31.78 12.56
C CYS A 198 5.95 30.71 12.56
N THR A 199 5.91 29.86 13.59
CA THR A 199 6.66 28.61 13.63
C THR A 199 6.11 27.61 12.60
N VAL A 200 6.92 26.61 12.25
CA VAL A 200 6.49 25.55 11.33
C VAL A 200 5.24 24.82 11.84
N VAL A 201 5.14 24.60 13.16
CA VAL A 201 3.98 23.93 13.77
C VAL A 201 2.70 24.76 13.57
N GLU A 202 2.78 26.07 13.76
CA GLU A 202 1.66 26.98 13.55
C GLU A 202 1.24 27.04 12.08
N LEU A 203 2.21 27.11 11.15
CA LEU A 203 1.94 27.08 9.71
C LEU A 203 1.27 25.77 9.27
N VAL A 204 1.71 24.63 9.82
CA VAL A 204 1.07 23.34 9.54
C VAL A 204 -0.35 23.31 10.08
N ALA A 205 -0.58 23.76 11.33
CA ALA A 205 -1.91 23.79 11.92
C ALA A 205 -2.89 24.68 11.12
N GLN A 206 -2.41 25.82 10.63
CA GLN A 206 -3.17 26.72 9.76
C GLN A 206 -3.51 26.05 8.42
N SER A 207 -2.54 25.38 7.79
CA SER A 207 -2.72 24.71 6.49
C SER A 207 -3.71 23.54 6.56
N VAL A 208 -3.69 22.78 7.66
CA VAL A 208 -4.67 21.70 7.92
C VAL A 208 -6.07 22.27 8.11
N THR A 209 -6.20 23.41 8.81
CA THR A 209 -7.50 24.05 9.04
C THR A 209 -8.08 24.66 7.75
N ALA A 210 -7.23 25.14 6.85
CA ALA A 210 -7.61 25.66 5.54
C ALA A 210 -7.87 24.57 4.48
N GLY A 211 -7.58 23.29 4.78
CA GLY A 211 -7.69 22.18 3.82
C GLY A 211 -6.62 22.21 2.72
N GLU A 212 -5.50 22.88 2.96
CA GLU A 212 -4.39 23.04 2.02
C GLU A 212 -3.30 21.98 2.19
N VAL A 213 -3.36 21.18 3.28
CA VAL A 213 -2.46 20.07 3.61
C VAL A 213 -3.25 18.88 4.15
#